data_AF-A0A168IXA5-F1
#
_entry.id   AF-A0A168IXA5-F1
#
_cell.length_a   1.000
_cell.length_b   1.000
_cell.length_c   1.000
_cell.angle_alpha   90.00
_cell.angle_beta   90.00
_cell.angle_gamma   90.00
#
_symmetry.space_group_name_H-M   'P 1'
#
loop_
_entity.id
_entity.type
_entity.pdbx_description
1 polymer ?
#
loop_
_entity_poly.entity_id
_entity_poly.type
_entity_poly.pdbx_seq_one_letter_code
_entity_poly.pdbx_strand_id
1 'polypeptide(L)'
;MSDPIAPHSAPIAAYMSVHEATNLAYVRYFGHIDNATKATFKSLDSRSFQLDYYLPNDTEVHQISIPFKTPLQKREDIRPVLEAMAKEAEEALGLPSSLAGPPPLMAIAKAMAASTNVYTPPEPQVSLNSFYLPESKIMWSVGFGLSALALLACSSDAYLQRQFPAQVLAFRDKLGAELLYKIWKGAVIIHLAEGAYTFITCVRRGWYSPVNTIKWTLSSLLFGFGSLKQLKKHANDVAGIKSN
;
A
#
# COMPACT_ATOMS: atom_id res chain seq x y z
N MET A 1 -22.80 22.07 -7.11
CA MET A 1 -21.34 21.99 -6.91
C MET A 1 -21.05 20.74 -6.12
N SER A 2 -20.02 19.97 -6.48
CA SER A 2 -19.59 18.81 -5.70
C SER A 2 -18.99 19.27 -4.37
N ASP A 3 -19.24 18.52 -3.30
CA ASP A 3 -18.62 18.80 -2.00
C ASP A 3 -17.08 18.62 -2.10
N PRO A 4 -16.27 19.60 -1.67
CA PRO A 4 -14.82 19.55 -1.82
C PRO A 4 -14.13 18.59 -0.83
N ILE A 5 -14.85 18.11 0.19
CA ILE A 5 -14.31 17.30 1.29
C ILE A 5 -14.79 15.85 1.21
N ALA A 6 -16.04 15.62 0.80
CA ALA A 6 -16.64 14.29 0.73
C ALA A 6 -15.79 13.26 -0.04
N PRO A 7 -15.12 13.61 -1.17
CA PRO A 7 -14.21 12.69 -1.86
C PRO A 7 -13.06 12.21 -0.97
N HIS A 8 -12.63 12.98 0.03
CA HIS A 8 -11.53 12.66 0.95
C HIS A 8 -11.97 11.95 2.23
N SER A 9 -13.27 11.67 2.36
CA SER A 9 -13.89 11.17 3.58
C SER A 9 -13.35 9.82 4.05
N ALA A 10 -13.23 8.84 3.13
CA ALA A 10 -12.85 7.46 3.47
C ALA A 10 -11.49 7.31 4.19
N PRO A 11 -10.37 7.85 3.67
CA PRO A 11 -9.08 7.72 4.36
C PRO A 11 -9.06 8.45 5.70
N ILE A 12 -9.79 9.55 5.83
CA ILE A 12 -9.87 10.34 7.06
C ILE A 12 -10.71 9.61 8.11
N ALA A 13 -11.86 9.07 7.71
CA ALA A 13 -12.69 8.25 8.59
C ALA A 13 -11.93 7.03 9.10
N ALA A 14 -11.15 6.37 8.23
CA ALA A 14 -10.31 5.24 8.62
C ALA A 14 -9.17 5.61 9.58
N TYR A 15 -8.52 6.75 9.34
CA TYR A 15 -7.55 7.32 10.27
C TYR A 15 -8.19 7.59 11.63
N MET A 16 -9.28 8.36 11.66
CA MET A 16 -9.99 8.76 12.88
C MET A 16 -10.60 7.56 13.62
N SER A 17 -10.99 6.50 12.92
CA SER A 17 -11.53 5.27 13.52
C SER A 17 -10.55 4.51 14.43
N VAL A 18 -9.24 4.84 14.43
CA VAL A 18 -8.28 4.27 15.38
C VAL A 18 -8.22 5.09 16.68
N HIS A 19 -8.70 6.34 16.64
CA HIS A 19 -8.75 7.25 17.76
C HIS A 19 -10.11 7.15 18.48
N GLU A 20 -10.41 5.97 19.04
CA GLU A 20 -11.71 5.68 19.68
C GLU A 20 -12.03 6.67 20.83
N ALA A 21 -11.02 7.05 21.62
CA ALA A 21 -11.18 8.03 22.71
C ALA A 21 -11.61 9.41 22.19
N THR A 22 -11.00 9.90 21.12
CA THR A 22 -11.38 11.17 20.49
C THR A 22 -12.79 11.12 19.92
N ASN A 23 -13.13 10.03 19.22
CA ASN A 23 -14.46 9.85 18.65
C ASN A 23 -15.53 9.84 19.75
N LEU A 24 -15.22 9.21 20.88
CA LEU A 24 -16.11 9.17 22.03
C LEU A 24 -16.27 10.57 22.66
N ALA A 25 -15.18 11.34 22.75
CA ALA A 25 -15.22 12.72 23.22
C ALA A 25 -16.12 13.59 22.32
N TYR A 26 -16.06 13.44 21.00
CA TYR A 26 -16.95 14.17 20.08
C TYR A 26 -18.43 13.87 20.35
N VAL A 27 -18.78 12.58 20.48
CA VAL A 27 -20.17 12.15 20.71
C VAL A 27 -20.70 12.68 22.04
N ARG A 28 -19.90 12.58 23.11
CA ARG A 28 -20.31 13.06 24.44
C ARG A 28 -20.45 14.58 24.46
N TYR A 29 -19.45 15.30 23.98
CA TYR A 29 -19.40 16.76 24.09
C TYR A 29 -20.30 17.46 23.07
N PHE A 30 -20.05 17.29 21.76
CA PHE A 30 -20.80 17.98 20.71
C PHE A 30 -22.12 17.30 20.38
N GLY A 31 -22.21 15.99 20.62
CA GLY A 31 -23.44 15.23 20.44
C GLY A 31 -24.39 15.28 21.64
N HIS A 32 -23.92 15.75 22.80
CA HIS A 32 -24.64 15.75 24.07
C HIS A 32 -25.13 14.35 24.51
N ILE A 33 -24.38 13.30 24.16
CA ILE A 33 -24.70 11.91 24.53
C ILE A 33 -23.69 11.42 25.57
N ASP A 34 -23.84 11.88 26.81
CA ASP A 34 -22.86 11.65 27.89
C ASP A 34 -22.61 10.17 28.21
N ASN A 35 -23.63 9.34 28.06
CA ASN A 35 -23.58 7.90 28.38
C ASN A 35 -23.04 7.02 27.24
N ALA A 36 -22.65 7.59 26.09
CA ALA A 36 -22.02 6.81 25.03
C ALA A 36 -20.80 6.05 25.56
N THR A 37 -20.62 4.80 25.15
CA THR A 37 -19.53 3.92 25.62
C THR A 37 -18.45 3.68 24.57
N LYS A 38 -18.82 3.77 23.29
CA LYS A 38 -17.93 3.60 22.15
C LYS A 38 -18.40 4.47 20.99
N ALA A 39 -17.46 4.95 20.18
CA ALA A 39 -17.76 5.69 18.95
C ALA A 39 -16.75 5.41 17.84
N THR A 40 -17.23 5.43 16.59
CA THR A 40 -16.43 5.19 15.38
C THR A 40 -16.72 6.26 14.33
N PHE A 41 -15.68 6.89 13.79
CA PHE A 41 -15.80 7.90 12.74
C PHE A 41 -16.15 7.25 11.40
N LYS A 42 -17.22 7.70 10.73
CA LYS A 42 -17.75 7.06 9.52
C LYS A 42 -17.50 7.83 8.24
N SER A 43 -17.78 9.11 8.25
CA SER A 43 -17.66 9.96 7.07
C SER A 43 -17.60 11.42 7.45
N LEU A 44 -17.19 12.27 6.51
CA LEU A 44 -17.33 13.71 6.61
C LEU A 44 -17.60 14.34 5.25
N ASP A 45 -18.19 15.52 5.27
CA ASP A 45 -18.35 16.42 4.13
C ASP A 45 -17.86 17.82 4.51
N SER A 46 -18.12 18.84 3.69
CA SER A 46 -17.69 20.21 3.99
C SER A 46 -18.38 20.82 5.21
N ARG A 47 -19.50 20.26 5.68
CA ARG A 47 -20.37 20.88 6.71
C ARG A 47 -20.40 20.12 8.01
N SER A 48 -20.18 18.81 7.98
CA SER A 48 -20.32 17.94 9.15
C SER A 48 -19.51 16.67 9.02
N PHE A 49 -19.38 15.95 10.13
CA PHE A 49 -18.88 14.58 10.16
C PHE A 49 -19.82 13.66 10.92
N GLN A 50 -19.86 12.40 10.50
CA GLN A 50 -20.75 11.39 11.01
C GLN A 50 -20.00 10.36 11.85
N LEU A 51 -20.58 10.01 12.99
CA LEU A 51 -20.08 9.01 13.92
C LEU A 51 -21.17 7.97 14.18
N ASP A 52 -20.74 6.72 14.25
CA ASP A 52 -21.52 5.65 14.84
C ASP A 52 -21.17 5.57 16.33
N TYR A 53 -22.15 5.41 17.22
CA TYR A 53 -21.94 5.28 18.66
C TYR A 53 -22.83 4.19 19.29
N TYR A 54 -22.42 3.76 20.48
CA TYR A 54 -23.09 2.72 21.25
C TYR A 54 -23.46 3.23 22.64
N LEU A 55 -24.65 2.85 23.09
CA LEU A 55 -25.14 3.12 24.43
C LEU A 55 -24.87 1.92 25.36
N PRO A 56 -24.89 2.10 26.69
CA PRO A 56 -24.73 1.01 27.63
C PRO A 56 -25.87 0.00 27.47
N ASN A 57 -25.53 -1.29 27.41
CA ASN A 57 -26.49 -2.40 27.27
C ASN A 57 -27.31 -2.39 25.96
N ASP A 58 -26.87 -1.61 24.97
CA ASP A 58 -27.49 -1.56 23.66
C ASP A 58 -26.61 -2.28 22.63
N THR A 59 -27.23 -3.10 21.80
CA THR A 59 -26.58 -3.76 20.66
C THR A 59 -26.79 -3.02 19.35
N GLU A 60 -27.67 -2.02 19.33
CA GLU A 60 -27.95 -1.19 18.17
C GLU A 60 -26.87 -0.12 17.97
N VAL A 61 -26.59 0.15 16.69
CA VAL A 61 -25.67 1.21 16.28
C VAL A 61 -26.47 2.48 16.09
N HIS A 62 -26.15 3.50 16.87
CA HIS A 62 -26.74 4.83 16.73
C HIS A 62 -25.83 5.71 15.88
N GLN A 63 -26.41 6.64 15.13
CA GLN A 63 -25.65 7.54 14.27
C GLN A 63 -25.87 8.99 14.69
N ILE A 64 -24.81 9.78 14.66
CA ILE A 64 -24.88 11.23 14.90
C ILE A 64 -24.07 11.98 13.85
N SER A 65 -24.55 13.17 13.47
CA SER A 65 -23.85 14.10 12.59
C SER A 65 -23.51 15.36 13.36
N ILE A 66 -22.21 15.67 13.46
CA ILE A 66 -21.69 16.82 14.19
C ILE A 66 -21.28 17.89 13.15
N PRO A 67 -21.88 19.09 13.18
CA PRO A 67 -21.55 20.15 12.23
C PRO A 67 -20.20 20.80 12.58
N PHE A 68 -19.46 21.21 11.55
CA PHE A 68 -18.33 22.12 11.71
C PHE A 68 -18.84 23.54 11.99
N LYS A 69 -18.16 24.26 12.88
CA LYS A 69 -18.44 25.68 13.15
C LYS A 69 -18.35 26.54 11.89
N THR A 70 -17.45 26.18 10.98
CA THR A 70 -17.28 26.83 9.67
C THR A 70 -17.12 25.76 8.61
N PRO A 71 -17.86 25.83 7.48
CA PRO A 71 -17.72 24.84 6.43
C PRO A 71 -16.30 24.79 5.87
N LEU A 72 -15.75 23.59 5.78
CA LEU A 72 -14.43 23.31 5.26
C LEU A 72 -14.39 23.56 3.76
N GLN A 73 -13.35 24.24 3.28
CA GLN A 73 -13.24 24.64 1.88
C GLN A 73 -12.28 23.73 1.08
N LYS A 74 -11.29 23.15 1.75
CA LYS A 74 -10.27 22.30 1.15
C LYS A 74 -9.80 21.22 2.12
N ARG A 75 -9.18 20.18 1.57
CA ARG A 75 -8.74 18.99 2.32
C ARG A 75 -7.77 19.32 3.46
N GLU A 76 -6.90 20.30 3.25
CA GLU A 76 -5.86 20.69 4.21
C GLU A 76 -6.46 21.24 5.50
N ASP A 77 -7.69 21.74 5.45
CA ASP A 77 -8.39 22.32 6.61
C ASP A 77 -8.95 21.23 7.54
N ILE A 78 -9.14 20.00 7.05
CA ILE A 78 -9.82 18.94 7.80
C ILE A 78 -9.06 18.60 9.08
N ARG A 79 -7.76 18.36 8.96
CA ARG A 79 -6.91 17.94 10.08
C ARG A 79 -6.86 19.00 11.19
N PRO A 80 -6.49 20.27 10.94
CA PRO A 80 -6.41 21.26 12.02
C PRO A 80 -7.78 21.52 12.68
N VAL A 81 -8.88 21.44 11.92
CA VAL A 81 -10.23 21.62 12.49
C VAL A 81 -10.61 20.45 13.39
N LEU A 82 -10.40 19.21 12.96
CA LEU A 82 -10.64 18.04 13.82
C LEU A 82 -9.72 18.06 15.05
N GLU A 83 -8.44 18.39 14.92
CA GLU A 83 -7.54 18.51 16.08
C GLU A 83 -8.00 19.59 17.07
N ALA A 84 -8.48 20.73 16.59
CA ALA A 84 -9.02 21.79 17.44
C ALA A 84 -10.33 21.37 18.14
N MET A 85 -11.25 20.74 17.42
CA MET A 85 -12.50 20.23 18.00
C MET A 85 -12.23 19.11 19.01
N ALA A 86 -11.26 18.24 18.75
CA ALA A 86 -10.87 17.18 19.67
C ALA A 86 -10.36 17.78 20.98
N LYS A 87 -9.45 18.75 20.87
CA LYS A 87 -8.92 19.46 22.03
C LYS A 87 -10.03 20.12 22.85
N GLU A 88 -10.97 20.80 22.20
CA GLU A 88 -12.12 21.43 22.86
C GLU A 88 -12.96 20.40 23.63
N ALA A 89 -13.31 19.28 22.99
CA ALA A 89 -14.08 18.21 23.61
C ALA A 89 -13.34 17.52 24.77
N GLU A 90 -12.05 17.24 24.59
CA GLU A 90 -11.20 16.62 25.61
C GLU A 90 -11.02 17.53 26.83
N GLU A 91 -10.76 18.82 26.63
CA GLU A 91 -10.64 19.80 27.72
C GLU A 91 -11.96 19.95 28.49
N ALA A 92 -13.10 20.02 27.79
CA ALA A 92 -14.40 20.11 28.42
C ALA A 92 -14.79 18.87 29.23
N LEU A 93 -14.33 17.68 28.81
CA LEU A 93 -14.57 16.41 29.49
C LEU A 93 -13.47 16.04 30.50
N GLY A 94 -12.42 16.84 30.64
CA GLY A 94 -11.28 16.56 31.52
C GLY A 94 -10.43 15.36 31.08
N LEU A 95 -10.39 15.07 29.77
CA LEU A 95 -9.65 13.96 29.17
C LEU A 95 -8.25 14.42 28.70
N PRO A 96 -7.24 13.52 28.71
CA PRO A 96 -5.93 13.83 28.14
C PRO A 96 -6.00 13.94 26.63
N SER A 97 -5.11 14.75 26.03
CA SER A 97 -5.11 14.94 24.58
C SER A 97 -4.72 13.67 23.83
N SER A 98 -5.60 13.16 22.97
CA SER A 98 -5.41 11.87 22.28
C SER A 98 -4.99 11.99 20.82
N LEU A 99 -4.96 13.21 20.27
CA LEU A 99 -4.42 13.53 18.93
C LEU A 99 -3.05 14.22 18.97
N ALA A 100 -2.50 14.50 20.15
CA ALA A 100 -1.19 15.12 20.28
C ALA A 100 -0.05 14.13 19.98
N GLY A 101 0.75 14.42 18.95
CA GLY A 101 1.94 13.63 18.59
C GLY A 101 1.87 13.02 17.18
N PRO A 102 2.92 12.28 16.76
CA PRO A 102 2.91 11.60 15.48
C PRO A 102 1.82 10.51 15.46
N PRO A 103 1.10 10.35 14.33
CA PRO A 103 0.01 9.37 14.24
C PRO A 103 0.47 7.95 14.52
N PRO A 104 -0.35 7.13 15.21
CA PRO A 104 -0.01 5.73 15.45
C PRO A 104 0.08 4.97 14.13
N LEU A 105 1.07 4.06 14.02
CA LEU A 105 1.32 3.28 12.79
C LEU A 105 0.07 2.53 12.29
N MET A 106 -0.79 2.08 13.20
CA MET A 106 -2.05 1.42 12.87
C MET A 106 -3.06 2.37 12.19
N ALA A 107 -3.12 3.65 12.59
CA ALA A 107 -3.96 4.64 11.92
C ALA A 107 -3.44 4.94 10.51
N ILE A 108 -2.12 5.02 10.33
CA ILE A 108 -1.50 5.17 9.01
C ILE A 108 -1.82 3.96 8.14
N ALA A 109 -1.66 2.74 8.64
CA ALA A 109 -1.95 1.51 7.90
C ALA A 109 -3.43 1.41 7.51
N LYS A 110 -4.36 1.75 8.43
CA LYS A 110 -5.80 1.73 8.18
C LYS A 110 -6.23 2.82 7.20
N ALA A 111 -5.65 4.02 7.31
CA ALA A 111 -5.86 5.10 6.34
C ALA A 111 -5.35 4.73 4.95
N MET A 112 -4.14 4.13 4.85
CA MET A 112 -3.57 3.62 3.60
C MET A 112 -4.44 2.54 2.95
N ALA A 113 -5.02 1.65 3.75
CA ALA A 113 -5.95 0.62 3.28
C ALA A 113 -7.31 1.21 2.84
N ALA A 114 -7.78 2.27 3.50
CA ALA A 114 -9.03 2.95 3.17
C ALA A 114 -8.89 4.02 2.08
N SER A 115 -7.68 4.48 1.77
CA SER A 115 -7.37 5.35 0.62
C SER A 115 -7.45 4.63 -0.72
N THR A 116 -8.13 3.48 -0.78
CA THR A 116 -8.42 2.77 -2.03
C THR A 116 -9.41 3.52 -2.96
N ASN A 117 -9.96 4.67 -2.55
CA ASN A 117 -10.84 5.50 -3.38
C ASN A 117 -10.74 7.03 -3.11
N VAL A 118 -9.62 7.69 -3.45
CA VAL A 118 -9.59 9.18 -3.57
C VAL A 118 -8.73 9.66 -4.75
N TYR A 119 -9.16 9.24 -5.93
CA TYR A 119 -9.28 10.00 -7.18
C TYR A 119 -10.25 9.09 -7.95
N THR A 120 -11.46 9.55 -8.27
CA THR A 120 -12.17 8.95 -9.40
C THR A 120 -11.82 9.83 -10.61
N PRO A 121 -10.69 9.55 -11.30
CA PRO A 121 -10.75 9.70 -12.75
C PRO A 121 -11.90 8.79 -13.25
N PRO A 122 -12.30 8.86 -14.52
CA PRO A 122 -13.07 7.75 -15.11
C PRO A 122 -12.50 6.43 -14.59
N GLU A 123 -13.36 5.54 -14.07
CA GLU A 123 -12.96 4.26 -13.47
C GLU A 123 -11.76 3.74 -14.26
N PRO A 124 -10.60 3.51 -13.60
CA PRO A 124 -9.40 3.13 -14.34
C PRO A 124 -9.78 1.94 -15.21
N GLN A 125 -9.46 2.01 -16.50
CA GLN A 125 -9.89 1.01 -17.48
C GLN A 125 -9.45 -0.41 -17.07
N VAL A 126 -8.48 -0.49 -16.15
CA VAL A 126 -7.97 -1.70 -15.53
C VAL A 126 -8.06 -1.61 -14.01
N SER A 127 -8.33 -2.74 -13.36
CA SER A 127 -8.40 -2.81 -11.89
C SER A 127 -7.08 -2.43 -11.22
N LEU A 128 -7.14 -1.63 -10.15
CA LEU A 128 -5.99 -1.24 -9.32
C LEU A 128 -5.25 -2.46 -8.74
N ASN A 129 -5.99 -3.53 -8.45
CA ASN A 129 -5.48 -4.73 -7.82
C ASN A 129 -5.30 -5.85 -8.85
N SER A 130 -4.59 -5.57 -9.94
CA SER A 130 -4.23 -6.56 -10.96
C SER A 130 -2.73 -6.89 -10.95
N PHE A 131 -2.43 -8.11 -11.36
CA PHE A 131 -1.07 -8.60 -11.56
C PHE A 131 -0.90 -8.99 -13.03
N TYR A 132 0.14 -8.46 -13.69
CA TYR A 132 0.47 -8.81 -15.06
C TYR A 132 1.70 -9.70 -15.06
N LEU A 133 1.57 -10.88 -15.65
CA LEU A 133 2.68 -11.78 -15.88
C LEU A 133 3.64 -11.16 -16.91
N PRO A 134 4.97 -11.33 -16.74
CA PRO A 134 5.93 -11.03 -17.79
C PRO A 134 5.62 -11.82 -19.06
N GLU A 135 6.06 -11.30 -20.21
CA GLU A 135 5.91 -11.99 -21.49
C GLU A 135 6.65 -13.33 -21.44
N SER A 136 6.03 -14.40 -21.96
CA SER A 136 6.59 -15.77 -21.87
C SER A 136 8.01 -15.87 -22.43
N LYS A 137 8.32 -15.12 -23.50
CA LYS A 137 9.67 -15.06 -24.08
C LYS A 137 10.70 -14.53 -23.08
N ILE A 138 10.36 -13.48 -22.33
CA ILE A 138 11.22 -12.91 -21.30
C ILE A 138 11.40 -13.93 -20.17
N MET A 139 10.30 -14.53 -19.69
CA MET A 139 10.36 -15.54 -18.62
C MET A 139 11.28 -16.71 -18.98
N TRP A 140 11.14 -17.26 -20.18
CA TRP A 140 12.01 -18.34 -20.66
C TRP A 140 13.45 -17.89 -20.81
N SER A 141 13.70 -16.71 -21.40
CA SER A 141 15.06 -16.21 -21.60
C SER A 141 15.80 -15.99 -20.28
N VAL A 142 15.14 -15.37 -19.29
CA VAL A 142 15.72 -15.11 -17.96
C VAL A 142 15.88 -16.43 -17.21
N GLY A 143 14.86 -17.30 -17.23
CA GLY A 143 14.89 -18.59 -16.55
C GLY A 143 16.02 -19.50 -17.07
N PHE A 144 16.13 -19.68 -18.38
CA PHE A 144 17.21 -20.45 -18.98
C PHE A 144 18.57 -19.76 -18.81
N GLY A 145 18.66 -18.45 -19.02
CA GLY A 145 19.90 -17.69 -18.89
C GLY A 145 20.49 -17.77 -17.49
N LEU A 146 19.68 -17.51 -16.45
CA LEU A 146 20.12 -17.59 -15.06
C LEU A 146 20.42 -19.02 -14.63
N SER A 147 19.64 -20.01 -15.11
CA SER A 147 19.90 -21.42 -14.79
C SER A 147 21.20 -21.92 -15.41
N ALA A 148 21.45 -21.60 -16.69
CA ALA A 148 22.69 -21.94 -17.37
C ALA A 148 23.88 -21.22 -16.73
N LEU A 149 23.73 -19.94 -16.39
CA LEU A 149 24.76 -19.18 -15.72
C LEU A 149 25.07 -19.75 -14.33
N ALA A 150 24.04 -20.09 -13.54
CA ALA A 150 24.20 -20.72 -12.23
C ALA A 150 24.87 -22.10 -12.34
N LEU A 151 24.47 -22.91 -13.32
CA LEU A 151 25.09 -24.21 -13.60
C LEU A 151 26.59 -24.04 -13.88
N LEU A 152 26.97 -23.13 -14.78
CA LEU A 152 28.37 -22.91 -15.16
C LEU A 152 29.19 -22.24 -14.04
N ALA A 153 28.57 -21.37 -13.25
CA ALA A 153 29.23 -20.66 -12.16
C ALA A 153 29.45 -21.55 -10.92
N CYS A 154 28.44 -22.32 -10.53
CA CYS A 154 28.38 -22.96 -9.21
C CYS A 154 28.67 -24.47 -9.23
N SER A 155 28.71 -25.13 -10.39
CA SER A 155 29.01 -26.57 -10.45
C SER A 155 30.50 -26.86 -10.35
N SER A 156 30.84 -28.04 -9.83
CA SER A 156 32.21 -28.56 -9.88
C SER A 156 32.56 -29.08 -11.28
N ASP A 157 33.84 -29.08 -11.63
CA ASP A 157 34.31 -29.61 -12.93
C ASP A 157 33.95 -31.08 -13.09
N ALA A 158 34.10 -31.88 -12.02
CA ALA A 158 33.74 -33.29 -12.01
C ALA A 158 32.25 -33.52 -12.34
N TYR A 159 31.36 -32.66 -11.82
CA TYR A 159 29.94 -32.75 -12.15
C TYR A 159 29.68 -32.39 -13.62
N LEU A 160 30.28 -31.29 -14.10
CA LEU A 160 30.09 -30.84 -15.49
C LEU A 160 30.63 -31.87 -16.49
N GLN A 161 31.81 -32.44 -16.23
CA GLN A 161 32.42 -33.46 -17.08
C GLN A 161 31.59 -34.75 -17.12
N ARG A 162 30.94 -35.13 -16.02
CA ARG A 162 30.09 -36.31 -15.96
C ARG A 162 28.77 -36.12 -16.69
N GLN A 163 28.16 -34.94 -16.55
CA GLN A 163 26.76 -34.73 -16.93
C GLN A 163 26.58 -34.01 -18.27
N PHE A 164 27.62 -33.34 -18.77
CA PHE A 164 27.56 -32.51 -19.97
C PHE A 164 28.69 -32.84 -20.95
N PRO A 165 28.50 -32.56 -22.26
CA PRO A 165 29.55 -32.72 -23.25
C PRO A 165 30.79 -31.86 -22.92
N ALA A 166 31.97 -32.33 -23.34
CA ALA A 166 33.26 -31.65 -23.09
C ALA A 166 33.29 -30.18 -23.57
N GLN A 167 32.48 -29.84 -24.57
CA GLN A 167 32.33 -28.48 -25.09
C GLN A 167 31.82 -27.50 -24.02
N VAL A 168 30.98 -27.95 -23.07
CA VAL A 168 30.43 -27.11 -22.00
C VAL A 168 31.55 -26.73 -21.02
N LEU A 169 32.41 -27.68 -20.65
CA LEU A 169 33.55 -27.42 -19.79
C LEU A 169 34.58 -26.52 -20.51
N ALA A 170 34.91 -26.83 -21.76
CA ALA A 170 35.81 -25.99 -22.56
C ALA A 170 35.29 -24.54 -22.71
N PHE A 171 33.97 -24.37 -22.83
CA PHE A 171 33.34 -23.05 -22.84
C PHE A 171 33.48 -22.33 -21.49
N ARG A 172 33.22 -23.03 -20.38
CA ARG A 172 33.42 -22.50 -19.02
C ARG A 172 34.87 -22.07 -18.81
N ASP A 173 35.82 -22.91 -19.19
CA ASP A 173 37.25 -22.66 -19.02
C ASP A 173 37.70 -21.44 -19.83
N LYS A 174 37.16 -21.28 -21.04
CA LYS A 174 37.41 -20.09 -21.88
C LYS A 174 36.91 -18.80 -21.25
N LEU A 175 35.76 -18.82 -20.57
CA LEU A 175 35.21 -17.64 -19.87
C LEU A 175 35.85 -17.42 -18.50
N GLY A 176 36.28 -18.49 -17.83
CA GLY A 176 36.76 -18.49 -16.46
C GLY A 176 35.64 -18.66 -15.44
N ALA A 177 35.78 -19.66 -14.56
CA ALA A 177 34.81 -19.96 -13.50
C ALA A 177 34.61 -18.78 -12.53
N GLU A 178 35.69 -18.05 -12.19
CA GLU A 178 35.62 -16.90 -11.29
C GLU A 178 34.79 -15.75 -11.89
N LEU A 179 34.98 -15.46 -13.18
CA LEU A 179 34.20 -14.43 -13.87
C LEU A 179 32.72 -14.81 -13.91
N LEU A 180 32.41 -16.05 -14.29
CA LEU A 180 31.04 -16.57 -14.30
C LEU A 180 30.37 -16.46 -12.92
N TYR A 181 31.09 -16.80 -11.84
CA TYR A 181 30.60 -16.65 -10.49
C TYR A 181 30.33 -15.20 -10.10
N LYS A 182 31.22 -14.26 -10.47
CA LYS A 182 31.00 -12.81 -10.26
C LYS A 182 29.76 -12.32 -11.00
N ILE A 183 29.56 -12.74 -12.26
CA ILE A 183 28.36 -12.39 -13.06
C ILE A 183 27.10 -12.97 -12.42
N TRP A 184 27.11 -14.25 -12.03
CA TRP A 184 25.98 -14.90 -11.35
C TRP A 184 25.62 -14.18 -10.05
N LYS A 185 26.61 -13.90 -9.20
CA LYS A 185 26.40 -13.17 -7.93
C LYS A 185 25.84 -11.77 -8.18
N GLY A 186 26.36 -11.07 -9.19
CA GLY A 186 25.84 -9.77 -9.61
C GLY A 186 24.37 -9.83 -10.03
N ALA A 187 24.01 -10.83 -10.85
CA ALA A 187 22.62 -11.05 -11.27
C ALA A 187 21.68 -11.32 -10.09
N VAL A 188 22.10 -12.15 -9.12
CA VAL A 188 21.33 -12.39 -7.88
C VAL A 188 21.11 -11.09 -7.09
N ILE A 189 22.16 -10.27 -6.92
CA ILE A 189 22.06 -8.99 -6.20
C ILE A 189 21.09 -8.04 -6.92
N ILE A 190 21.17 -7.95 -8.24
CA ILE A 190 20.26 -7.11 -9.04
C ILE A 190 18.82 -7.57 -8.84
N HIS A 191 18.54 -8.87 -8.97
CA HIS A 191 17.18 -9.41 -8.79
C HIS A 191 16.64 -9.16 -7.37
N LEU A 192 17.48 -9.30 -6.33
CA LEU A 192 17.09 -8.95 -4.96
C LEU A 192 16.74 -7.47 -4.81
N ALA A 193 17.54 -6.58 -5.42
CA ALA A 193 17.28 -5.14 -5.42
C ALA A 193 15.98 -4.80 -6.17
N GLU A 194 15.73 -5.43 -7.32
CA GLU A 194 14.48 -5.28 -8.08
C GLU A 194 13.27 -5.78 -7.29
N GLY A 195 13.38 -6.93 -6.61
CA GLY A 195 12.35 -7.44 -5.71
C GLY A 195 12.03 -6.48 -4.56
N ALA A 196 13.05 -5.95 -3.89
CA ALA A 196 12.89 -4.96 -2.83
C ALA A 196 12.24 -3.67 -3.34
N TYR A 197 12.70 -3.16 -4.50
CA TYR A 197 12.11 -1.99 -5.14
C TYR A 197 10.63 -2.20 -5.47
N THR A 198 10.27 -3.37 -6.02
CA THR A 198 8.88 -3.74 -6.31
C THR A 198 8.04 -3.78 -5.05
N PHE A 199 8.51 -4.43 -3.97
CA PHE A 199 7.80 -4.47 -2.70
C PHE A 199 7.51 -3.07 -2.15
N ILE A 200 8.55 -2.22 -2.08
CA ILE A 200 8.42 -0.83 -1.63
C ILE A 200 7.43 -0.07 -2.51
N THR A 201 7.50 -0.25 -3.83
CA THR A 201 6.59 0.41 -4.78
C THR A 201 5.13 -0.03 -4.58
N CYS A 202 4.88 -1.33 -4.41
CA CYS A 202 3.54 -1.87 -4.15
C CYS A 202 2.96 -1.32 -2.84
N VAL A 203 3.75 -1.32 -1.77
CA VAL A 203 3.35 -0.78 -0.46
C VAL A 203 3.08 0.72 -0.54
N ARG A 204 3.96 1.49 -1.19
CA ARG A 204 3.78 2.95 -1.34
C ARG A 204 2.58 3.32 -2.20
N ARG A 205 2.24 2.53 -3.21
CA ARG A 205 1.05 2.76 -4.05
C ARG A 205 -0.25 2.46 -3.32
N GLY A 206 -0.27 1.46 -2.43
CA GLY A 206 -1.48 1.06 -1.70
C GLY A 206 -2.59 0.46 -2.58
N TRP A 207 -2.32 0.18 -3.87
CA TRP A 207 -3.30 -0.35 -4.82
C TRP A 207 -3.51 -1.86 -4.71
N TYR A 208 -2.47 -2.57 -4.28
CA TYR A 208 -2.40 -4.03 -4.39
C TYR A 208 -2.75 -4.69 -3.06
N SER A 209 -3.49 -5.79 -3.13
CA SER A 209 -3.68 -6.67 -1.99
C SER A 209 -2.35 -7.29 -1.53
N PRO A 210 -2.27 -7.85 -0.30
CA PRO A 210 -1.10 -8.60 0.13
C PRO A 210 -0.71 -9.73 -0.84
N VAL A 211 -1.70 -10.43 -1.41
CA VAL A 211 -1.47 -11.51 -2.38
C VAL A 211 -0.82 -10.98 -3.66
N ASN A 212 -1.32 -9.89 -4.23
CA ASN A 212 -0.74 -9.33 -5.45
C ASN A 212 0.60 -8.64 -5.19
N THR A 213 0.81 -8.06 -4.00
CA THR A 213 2.12 -7.56 -3.57
C THR A 213 3.16 -8.68 -3.55
N ILE A 214 2.80 -9.86 -3.01
CA ILE A 214 3.67 -11.04 -3.03
C ILE A 214 3.93 -11.50 -4.48
N LYS A 215 2.89 -11.59 -5.33
CA LYS A 215 3.05 -11.98 -6.74
C LYS A 215 4.00 -11.05 -7.49
N TRP A 216 3.83 -9.73 -7.37
CA TRP A 216 4.70 -8.73 -7.99
C TRP A 216 6.14 -8.86 -7.50
N THR A 217 6.33 -9.01 -6.19
CA THR A 217 7.65 -9.13 -5.57
C THR A 217 8.37 -10.41 -6.03
N LEU A 218 7.71 -11.57 -5.94
CA LEU A 218 8.27 -12.84 -6.40
C LEU A 218 8.53 -12.85 -7.91
N SER A 219 7.64 -12.26 -8.70
CA SER A 219 7.84 -12.13 -10.14
C SER A 219 9.06 -11.27 -10.46
N SER A 220 9.31 -10.20 -9.70
CA SER A 220 10.52 -9.37 -9.87
C SER A 220 11.78 -10.09 -9.41
N LEU A 221 11.72 -10.87 -8.33
CA LEU A 221 12.85 -11.72 -7.93
C LEU A 221 13.21 -12.78 -8.98
N LEU A 222 12.22 -13.35 -9.67
CA LEU A 222 12.44 -14.43 -10.64
C LEU A 222 12.78 -13.91 -12.05
N PHE A 223 12.13 -12.83 -12.48
CA PHE A 223 12.18 -12.36 -13.88
C PHE A 223 12.75 -10.95 -14.02
N GLY A 224 13.16 -10.33 -12.92
CA GLY A 224 13.84 -9.05 -12.87
C GLY A 224 13.10 -7.93 -13.59
N PHE A 225 13.83 -7.20 -14.43
CA PHE A 225 13.31 -6.11 -15.27
C PHE A 225 12.05 -6.48 -16.08
N GLY A 226 11.87 -7.76 -16.44
CA GLY A 226 10.68 -8.25 -17.14
C GLY A 226 9.40 -8.03 -16.34
N SER A 227 9.45 -8.26 -15.03
CA SER A 227 8.35 -7.99 -14.10
C SER A 227 8.19 -6.49 -13.84
N LEU A 228 9.29 -5.76 -13.67
CA LEU A 228 9.25 -4.30 -13.48
C LEU A 228 8.61 -3.57 -14.65
N LYS A 229 8.87 -4.01 -15.89
CA LYS A 229 8.21 -3.49 -17.09
C LYS A 229 6.69 -3.66 -16.99
N GLN A 230 6.21 -4.82 -16.52
CA GLN A 230 4.79 -5.06 -16.33
C GLN A 230 4.20 -4.25 -15.17
N LEU A 231 4.94 -4.07 -14.07
CA LEU A 231 4.51 -3.23 -12.94
C LEU A 231 4.38 -1.75 -13.33
N LYS A 232 5.27 -1.28 -14.21
CA LYS A 232 5.22 0.05 -14.81
C LYS A 232 4.06 0.15 -15.80
N LYS A 233 3.88 -0.87 -16.65
CA LYS A 233 2.75 -0.93 -17.60
C LYS A 233 1.41 -0.83 -16.87
N HIS A 234 1.21 -1.65 -15.84
CA HIS A 234 0.00 -1.57 -15.00
C HIS A 234 -0.21 -0.16 -14.42
N ALA A 235 0.85 0.52 -14.00
CA ALA A 235 0.75 1.89 -13.52
C ALA A 235 0.28 2.88 -14.58
N ASN A 236 0.79 2.72 -15.81
CA ASN A 236 0.36 3.53 -16.94
C ASN A 236 -1.09 3.24 -17.34
N ASP A 237 -1.48 1.96 -17.36
CA ASP A 237 -2.84 1.52 -17.71
C ASP A 237 -3.86 2.05 -16.67
N VAL A 238 -3.52 2.00 -15.37
CA VAL A 238 -4.31 2.64 -14.30
C VAL A 238 -4.41 4.16 -14.50
N ALA A 239 -3.33 4.81 -14.92
CA ALA A 239 -3.30 6.25 -15.17
C ALA A 239 -3.95 6.66 -16.51
N GLY A 240 -4.41 5.71 -17.33
CA GLY A 240 -4.93 5.98 -18.67
C GLY A 240 -3.87 6.50 -19.65
N ILE A 241 -2.58 6.32 -19.35
CA ILE A 241 -1.48 6.74 -20.21
C ILE A 241 -1.27 5.66 -21.25
N LYS A 242 -1.62 5.94 -22.52
CA LYS A 242 -1.30 5.04 -23.64
C LYS A 242 0.23 4.87 -23.71
N SER A 243 0.69 3.65 -23.49
CA SER A 243 2.06 3.27 -23.78
C SER A 243 2.24 3.21 -25.29
N ASN A 244 2.91 4.21 -25.86
CA ASN A 244 3.48 4.16 -27.22
C ASN A 244 4.57 3.09 -27.29
#